data_AF-A0AAQ1JTK1-F1
#
_entry.id   AF-A0AAQ1JTK1-F1
#
_cell.length_a   1.000
_cell.length_b   1.000
_cell.length_c   1.000
_cell.angle_alpha   90.00
_cell.angle_beta   90.00
_cell.angle_gamma   90.00
#
_symmetry.space_group_name_H-M   'P 1'
#
loop_
_entity.id
_entity.type
_entity.pdbx_description
1 polymer ?
#
loop_
_entity_poly.entity_id
_entity_poly.type
_entity_poly.pdbx_seq_one_letter_code
_entity_poly.pdbx_strand_id
1 'polypeptide(L)'
;MQESDAAQRGPLSLLRRIGAFAAGEPVLTILVAALVLLQIFAPRAWSTLPGLVDWQTVMTLAGLLILTKAIEYSGFLTWVAHKLVHRIRSERALAFLLIGLAAALSTVVTNDVALFVVVPLVLSLHKLTPLPLKRLVIFIALAVNAGSILTPLGNPQNLFLWQLSGAAFGRFVVALAPLCALLMAMLFALAALLFRPTALDLSRDAEAHGVDRTLAGVAAVLFVAFVLLADAHRAGLALAGVAAGFLIWRARIVLKIDWLLLLIFVLMFIVLRSAAALPWIHHALEGLALQTPVRAYLAGAVLSQAISNVPAAIVLAGFTHDWRALAYGVSVGGFGLAIGSLANLIAVRLSGERGVWLQFHLIAIPFWVAATICGGLVLYFS
;
A
#
# COMPACT_ATOMS: atom_id res chain seq x y z
N MET A 1 40.31 -37.05 -10.98
CA MET A 1 39.80 -35.92 -11.80
C MET A 1 38.65 -35.25 -11.05
N GLN A 2 38.96 -34.67 -9.88
CA GLN A 2 37.97 -34.32 -8.85
C GLN A 2 38.33 -33.01 -8.12
N GLU A 3 38.96 -32.06 -8.82
CA GLU A 3 39.48 -30.81 -8.23
C GLU A 3 39.19 -29.54 -9.07
N SER A 4 38.17 -29.55 -9.95
CA SER A 4 37.90 -28.42 -10.84
C SER A 4 36.49 -27.82 -10.73
N ASP A 5 35.89 -27.80 -9.54
CA ASP A 5 34.59 -27.12 -9.34
C ASP A 5 34.57 -26.11 -8.18
N ALA A 6 35.70 -25.90 -7.50
CA ALA A 6 35.83 -24.90 -6.43
C ALA A 6 36.27 -23.50 -6.93
N ALA A 7 36.67 -23.36 -8.19
CA ALA A 7 37.39 -22.19 -8.70
C ALA A 7 36.59 -21.19 -9.57
N GLN A 8 35.26 -21.31 -9.70
CA GLN A 8 34.43 -20.36 -10.48
C GLN A 8 33.57 -19.39 -9.65
N ARG A 9 33.96 -19.08 -8.41
CA ARG A 9 33.34 -18.00 -7.61
C ARG A 9 34.06 -16.66 -7.83
N GLY A 10 34.15 -16.21 -9.07
CA GLY A 10 34.76 -14.92 -9.40
C GLY A 10 33.87 -13.71 -9.04
N PRO A 11 34.42 -12.49 -8.94
CA PRO A 11 33.67 -11.25 -8.69
C PRO A 11 32.58 -10.97 -9.73
N LEU A 12 32.72 -11.49 -10.96
CA LEU A 12 31.71 -11.45 -12.02
C LEU A 12 30.41 -12.19 -11.65
N SER A 13 30.50 -13.26 -10.83
CA SER A 13 29.31 -13.96 -10.32
C SER A 13 28.58 -13.17 -9.25
N LEU A 14 29.31 -12.40 -8.43
CA LEU A 14 28.76 -11.50 -7.43
C LEU A 14 28.09 -10.29 -8.09
N LEU A 15 28.74 -9.66 -9.07
CA LEU A 15 28.17 -8.52 -9.82
C LEU A 15 26.90 -8.92 -10.58
N ARG A 16 26.84 -10.12 -11.16
CA ARG A 16 25.61 -10.64 -11.78
C ARG A 16 24.50 -10.89 -10.77
N ARG A 17 24.82 -11.40 -9.57
CA ARG A 17 23.85 -11.59 -8.47
C ARG A 17 23.34 -10.26 -7.93
N ILE A 18 24.22 -9.29 -7.74
CA ILE A 18 23.85 -7.92 -7.33
C ILE A 18 22.99 -7.27 -8.41
N GLY A 19 23.36 -7.40 -9.69
CA GLY A 19 22.56 -6.88 -10.80
C GLY A 19 21.18 -7.53 -10.90
N ALA A 20 21.08 -8.85 -10.71
CA ALA A 20 19.81 -9.57 -10.70
C ALA A 20 18.95 -9.19 -9.49
N PHE A 21 19.54 -9.05 -8.30
CA PHE A 21 18.85 -8.58 -7.10
C PHE A 21 18.37 -7.12 -7.26
N ALA A 22 19.22 -6.25 -7.80
CA ALA A 22 18.90 -4.85 -8.04
C ALA A 22 17.74 -4.69 -9.04
N ALA A 23 17.68 -5.54 -10.06
CA ALA A 23 16.56 -5.59 -11.00
C ALA A 23 15.27 -6.13 -10.35
N GLY A 24 15.39 -7.01 -9.35
CA GLY A 24 14.26 -7.52 -8.57
C GLY A 24 13.65 -6.46 -7.65
N GLU A 25 14.49 -5.65 -7.00
CA GLU A 25 14.09 -4.69 -5.97
C GLU A 25 14.56 -3.26 -6.30
N PRO A 26 13.89 -2.59 -7.26
CA PRO A 26 14.34 -1.28 -7.74
C PRO A 26 14.25 -0.20 -6.66
N VAL A 27 13.24 -0.25 -5.79
CA VAL A 27 13.06 0.73 -4.70
C VAL A 27 14.20 0.63 -3.69
N LEU A 28 14.52 -0.58 -3.23
CA LEU A 28 15.65 -0.79 -2.32
C LEU A 28 16.97 -0.31 -2.95
N THR A 29 17.19 -0.65 -4.22
CA THR A 29 18.42 -0.27 -4.94
C THR A 29 18.58 1.24 -5.01
N ILE A 30 17.50 1.96 -5.37
CA ILE A 30 17.49 3.42 -5.43
C ILE A 30 17.78 4.01 -4.04
N LEU A 31 17.15 3.48 -2.98
CA LEU A 31 17.36 3.97 -1.62
C LEU A 31 18.79 3.72 -1.13
N VAL A 32 19.37 2.55 -1.39
CA VAL A 32 20.76 2.26 -1.01
C VAL A 32 21.73 3.15 -1.78
N ALA A 33 21.55 3.30 -3.08
CA ALA A 33 22.37 4.20 -3.90
C ALA A 33 22.24 5.65 -3.43
N ALA A 34 21.03 6.13 -3.16
CA ALA A 34 20.79 7.46 -2.63
C ALA A 34 21.43 7.67 -1.26
N LEU A 35 21.37 6.68 -0.36
CA LEU A 35 22.04 6.74 0.95
C LEU A 35 23.56 6.88 0.78
N VAL A 36 24.17 6.09 -0.11
CA VAL A 36 25.61 6.18 -0.39
C VAL A 36 25.97 7.56 -0.93
N LEU A 37 25.21 8.08 -1.91
CA LEU A 37 25.44 9.40 -2.46
C LEU A 37 25.28 10.50 -1.40
N LEU A 38 24.26 10.43 -0.55
CA LEU A 38 24.06 11.36 0.55
C LEU A 38 25.23 11.33 1.54
N GLN A 39 25.74 10.15 1.90
CA GLN A 39 26.89 10.04 2.80
C GLN A 39 28.20 10.55 2.17
N ILE A 40 28.33 10.54 0.84
CA ILE A 40 29.48 11.11 0.13
C ILE A 40 29.40 12.63 0.06
N PHE A 41 28.24 13.19 -0.32
CA PHE A 41 28.10 14.61 -0.63
C PHE A 41 27.61 15.47 0.54
N ALA A 42 26.91 14.88 1.51
CA ALA A 42 26.36 15.56 2.68
C ALA A 42 26.46 14.63 3.92
N PRO A 43 27.70 14.31 4.36
CA PRO A 43 27.94 13.28 5.36
C PRO A 43 27.24 13.59 6.68
N ARG A 44 26.50 12.60 7.18
CA ARG A 44 25.94 12.60 8.55
C ARG A 44 26.58 11.50 9.38
N ALA A 45 26.72 11.75 10.68
CA ALA A 45 27.20 10.73 11.60
C ALA A 45 26.23 9.54 11.62
N TRP A 46 26.76 8.32 11.46
CA TRP A 46 25.96 7.08 11.43
C TRP A 46 25.07 6.91 12.67
N SER A 47 25.49 7.43 13.83
CA SER A 47 24.71 7.43 15.07
C SER A 47 23.45 8.29 15.01
N THR A 48 23.37 9.26 14.09
CA THR A 48 22.21 10.17 13.95
C THR A 48 21.14 9.61 13.01
N LEU A 49 21.50 8.68 12.11
CA LEU A 49 20.57 8.14 11.12
C LEU A 49 19.38 7.39 11.75
N PRO A 50 19.57 6.55 12.79
CA PRO A 50 18.44 5.92 13.49
C PRO A 50 17.46 6.92 14.08
N GLY A 51 17.90 8.14 14.43
CA GLY A 51 17.03 9.21 14.94
C GLY A 51 16.12 9.82 13.87
N LEU A 52 16.41 9.61 12.59
CA LEU A 52 15.54 10.03 11.49
C LEU A 52 14.36 9.08 11.29
N VAL A 53 14.43 7.86 11.83
CA VAL A 53 13.41 6.83 11.63
C VAL A 53 12.25 7.03 12.60
N ASP A 54 11.04 6.99 12.08
CA ASP A 54 9.83 6.93 12.91
C ASP A 54 9.63 5.50 13.43
N TRP A 55 10.27 5.19 14.56
CA TRP A 55 10.25 3.83 15.13
C TRP A 55 8.86 3.39 15.53
N GLN A 56 8.02 4.32 15.97
CA GLN A 56 6.64 4.03 16.32
C GLN A 56 5.85 3.53 15.09
N THR A 57 6.00 4.19 13.94
CA THR A 57 5.43 3.75 12.67
C THR A 57 6.00 2.39 12.24
N VAL A 58 7.32 2.20 12.30
CA VAL A 58 7.98 0.94 11.89
C VAL A 58 7.54 -0.23 12.77
N MET A 59 7.46 -0.06 14.08
CA MET A 59 6.98 -1.10 15.01
C MET A 59 5.51 -1.43 14.76
N THR A 60 4.69 -0.41 14.53
CA THR A 60 3.27 -0.60 14.22
C THR A 60 3.11 -1.36 12.91
N LEU A 61 3.85 -0.98 11.86
CA LEU A 61 3.85 -1.64 10.56
C LEU A 61 4.28 -3.11 10.69
N ALA A 62 5.34 -3.39 11.45
CA ALA A 62 5.82 -4.75 11.67
C ALA A 62 4.75 -5.64 12.32
N GLY A 63 4.06 -5.14 13.36
CA GLY A 63 3.02 -5.92 14.02
C GLY A 63 1.80 -6.13 13.14
N LEU A 64 1.39 -5.10 12.38
CA LEU A 64 0.33 -5.23 11.39
C LEU A 64 0.69 -6.24 10.30
N LEU A 65 1.93 -6.26 9.80
CA LEU A 65 2.37 -7.26 8.81
C LEU A 65 2.29 -8.69 9.36
N ILE A 66 2.65 -8.92 10.63
CA ILE A 66 2.51 -10.24 11.28
C ILE A 66 1.04 -10.65 11.34
N LEU A 67 0.16 -9.75 11.80
CA LEU A 67 -1.27 -10.02 11.95
C LEU A 67 -1.96 -10.22 10.60
N THR A 68 -1.64 -9.38 9.63
CA THR A 68 -2.05 -9.48 8.23
C THR A 68 -1.62 -10.82 7.64
N LYS A 69 -0.38 -11.26 7.87
CA LYS A 69 0.07 -12.59 7.43
C LYS A 69 -0.65 -13.73 8.14
N ALA A 70 -0.99 -13.59 9.42
CA ALA A 70 -1.81 -14.58 10.13
C ALA A 70 -3.20 -14.72 9.50
N ILE A 71 -3.84 -13.59 9.16
CA ILE A 71 -5.15 -13.56 8.48
C ILE A 71 -5.04 -14.16 7.07
N GLU A 72 -4.01 -13.80 6.30
CA GLU A 72 -3.75 -14.37 4.97
C GLU A 72 -3.54 -15.89 5.04
N TYR A 73 -2.68 -16.37 5.95
CA TYR A 73 -2.38 -17.79 6.14
C TYR A 73 -3.58 -18.61 6.62
N SER A 74 -4.56 -17.96 7.25
CA SER A 74 -5.80 -18.63 7.65
C SER A 74 -6.68 -19.02 6.46
N GLY A 75 -6.44 -18.47 5.26
CA GLY A 75 -7.29 -18.67 4.08
C GLY A 75 -8.64 -17.96 4.15
N PHE A 76 -8.92 -17.22 5.22
CA PHE A 76 -10.21 -16.59 5.48
C PHE A 76 -10.60 -15.57 4.39
N LEU A 77 -9.68 -14.70 3.98
CA LEU A 77 -9.98 -13.66 2.99
C LEU A 77 -10.36 -14.26 1.63
N THR A 78 -9.59 -15.23 1.16
CA THR A 78 -9.86 -15.94 -0.09
C THR A 78 -11.19 -16.70 -0.04
N TRP A 79 -11.48 -17.36 1.08
CA TRP A 79 -12.76 -18.05 1.28
C TRP A 79 -13.96 -17.09 1.24
N VAL A 80 -13.88 -15.93 1.90
CA VAL A 80 -14.93 -14.90 1.84
C VAL A 80 -15.10 -14.41 0.40
N ALA A 81 -13.99 -14.13 -0.28
CA ALA A 81 -13.98 -13.60 -1.63
C ALA A 81 -14.70 -14.54 -2.63
N HIS A 82 -14.36 -15.83 -2.64
CA HIS A 82 -15.05 -16.83 -3.48
C HIS A 82 -16.53 -16.98 -3.12
N LYS A 83 -16.86 -17.04 -1.82
CA LYS A 83 -18.24 -17.20 -1.35
C LYS A 83 -19.16 -16.07 -1.84
N LEU A 84 -18.65 -14.84 -1.93
CA LEU A 84 -19.42 -13.69 -2.39
C LEU A 84 -19.66 -13.71 -3.91
N VAL A 85 -18.72 -14.24 -4.69
CA VAL A 85 -18.78 -14.24 -6.16
C VAL A 85 -19.90 -15.11 -6.70
N HIS A 86 -20.21 -16.25 -6.04
CA HIS A 86 -21.28 -17.16 -6.50
C HIS A 86 -22.69 -16.53 -6.56
N ARG A 87 -22.89 -15.38 -5.92
CA ARG A 87 -24.18 -14.66 -5.94
C ARG A 87 -24.33 -13.74 -7.16
N ILE A 88 -23.27 -13.55 -7.94
CA ILE A 88 -23.22 -12.57 -9.02
C ILE A 88 -23.56 -13.20 -10.36
N ARG A 89 -24.38 -12.49 -11.15
CA ARG A 89 -24.89 -12.95 -12.45
C ARG A 89 -24.60 -12.00 -13.61
N SER A 90 -23.91 -10.88 -13.38
CA SER A 90 -23.53 -9.96 -14.47
C SER A 90 -22.14 -9.35 -14.29
N GLU A 91 -21.52 -8.97 -15.40
CA GLU A 91 -20.18 -8.34 -15.44
C GLU A 91 -20.12 -7.06 -14.62
N ARG A 92 -21.12 -6.17 -14.75
CA ARG A 92 -21.21 -4.95 -13.92
C ARG A 92 -21.34 -5.27 -12.44
N ALA A 93 -22.19 -6.22 -12.06
CA ALA A 93 -22.36 -6.60 -10.67
C ALA A 93 -21.06 -7.24 -10.11
N LEU A 94 -20.32 -7.97 -10.95
CA LEU A 94 -19.01 -8.51 -10.59
C LEU A 94 -18.00 -7.39 -10.36
N ALA A 95 -17.93 -6.41 -11.26
CA ALA A 95 -17.07 -5.24 -11.08
C ALA A 95 -17.38 -4.50 -9.76
N PHE A 96 -18.67 -4.27 -9.46
CA PHE A 96 -19.08 -3.63 -8.20
C PHE A 96 -18.69 -4.46 -6.97
N LEU A 97 -18.92 -5.77 -7.01
CA LEU A 97 -18.50 -6.66 -5.93
C LEU A 97 -16.99 -6.59 -5.70
N LEU A 98 -16.20 -6.68 -6.77
CA LEU A 98 -14.75 -6.68 -6.69
C LEU A 98 -14.20 -5.34 -6.21
N ILE A 99 -14.76 -4.23 -6.65
CA ILE A 99 -14.42 -2.88 -6.16
C ILE A 99 -14.72 -2.77 -4.67
N GLY A 100 -15.93 -3.15 -4.25
CA GLY A 100 -16.33 -3.11 -2.84
C GLY A 100 -15.48 -4.03 -1.96
N LEU A 101 -15.23 -5.25 -2.43
CA LEU A 101 -14.40 -6.24 -1.73
C LEU A 101 -12.95 -5.76 -1.61
N ALA A 102 -12.34 -5.30 -2.70
CA ALA A 102 -10.97 -4.79 -2.71
C ALA A 102 -10.81 -3.59 -1.75
N ALA A 103 -11.76 -2.65 -1.78
CA ALA A 103 -11.75 -1.51 -0.87
C ALA A 103 -11.92 -1.93 0.60
N ALA A 104 -12.85 -2.84 0.89
CA ALA A 104 -13.09 -3.34 2.24
C ALA A 104 -11.89 -4.10 2.81
N LEU A 105 -11.30 -5.00 2.02
CA LEU A 105 -10.09 -5.74 2.42
C LEU A 105 -8.91 -4.79 2.65
N SER A 106 -8.75 -3.82 1.76
CA SER A 106 -7.69 -2.81 1.87
C SER A 106 -7.84 -1.91 3.10
N THR A 107 -9.07 -1.69 3.57
CA THR A 107 -9.34 -0.93 4.80
C THR A 107 -8.91 -1.69 6.07
N VAL A 108 -9.01 -3.02 6.07
CA VAL A 108 -8.77 -3.83 7.27
C VAL A 108 -7.33 -4.31 7.36
N VAL A 109 -6.75 -4.70 6.22
CA VAL A 109 -5.51 -5.45 6.19
C VAL A 109 -4.38 -4.52 5.71
N THR A 110 -4.16 -4.47 4.41
CA THR A 110 -3.32 -3.52 3.68
C THR A 110 -3.66 -3.62 2.19
N ASN A 111 -3.37 -2.59 1.42
CA ASN A 111 -3.64 -2.55 -0.03
C ASN A 111 -2.94 -3.65 -0.84
N ASP A 112 -1.71 -4.02 -0.50
CA ASP A 112 -0.95 -5.10 -1.15
C ASP A 112 -1.57 -6.47 -0.89
N VAL A 113 -1.92 -6.80 0.36
CA VAL A 113 -2.57 -8.07 0.69
C VAL A 113 -3.96 -8.16 0.06
N ALA A 114 -4.71 -7.06 0.01
CA ALA A 114 -5.97 -7.03 -0.72
C ALA A 114 -5.80 -7.38 -2.22
N LEU A 115 -4.74 -6.89 -2.87
CA LEU A 115 -4.43 -7.24 -4.26
C LEU A 115 -4.08 -8.72 -4.42
N PHE A 116 -3.28 -9.29 -3.52
CA PHE A 116 -2.94 -10.71 -3.53
C PHE A 116 -4.14 -11.63 -3.32
N VAL A 117 -5.24 -11.14 -2.75
CA VAL A 117 -6.50 -11.88 -2.65
C VAL A 117 -7.38 -11.68 -3.89
N VAL A 118 -7.61 -10.43 -4.29
CA VAL A 118 -8.66 -10.11 -5.29
C VAL A 118 -8.18 -10.28 -6.73
N VAL A 119 -6.91 -10.02 -7.03
CA VAL A 119 -6.39 -10.18 -8.41
C VAL A 119 -6.36 -11.66 -8.83
N PRO A 120 -5.81 -12.60 -8.02
CA PRO A 120 -5.87 -14.03 -8.36
C PRO A 120 -7.29 -14.56 -8.48
N LEU A 121 -8.22 -14.09 -7.64
CA LEU A 121 -9.64 -14.42 -7.76
C LEU A 121 -10.17 -14.04 -9.15
N VAL A 122 -9.96 -12.81 -9.60
CA VAL A 122 -10.39 -12.36 -10.94
C VAL A 122 -9.73 -13.17 -12.06
N LEU A 123 -8.45 -13.51 -11.92
CA LEU A 123 -7.75 -14.35 -12.89
C LEU A 123 -8.35 -15.76 -12.96
N SER A 124 -8.74 -16.34 -11.82
CA SER A 124 -9.44 -17.62 -11.77
C SER A 124 -10.80 -17.56 -12.48
N LEU A 125 -11.59 -16.52 -12.19
CA LEU A 125 -12.89 -16.32 -12.84
C LEU A 125 -12.76 -16.08 -14.35
N HIS A 126 -11.71 -15.38 -14.79
CA HIS A 126 -11.45 -15.15 -16.21
C HIS A 126 -11.16 -16.44 -16.99
N LYS A 127 -10.63 -17.48 -16.33
CA LYS A 127 -10.46 -18.82 -16.95
C LYS A 127 -11.78 -19.53 -17.17
N LEU A 128 -12.80 -19.21 -16.39
CA LEU A 128 -14.13 -19.84 -16.45
C LEU A 128 -15.07 -19.11 -17.40
N THR A 129 -14.95 -17.79 -17.50
CA THR A 129 -15.84 -16.94 -18.31
C THR A 129 -15.08 -15.75 -18.90
N PRO A 130 -15.36 -15.31 -20.13
CA PRO A 130 -14.68 -14.18 -20.74
C PRO A 130 -14.98 -12.88 -19.98
N LEU A 131 -14.01 -12.41 -19.20
CA LEU A 131 -14.07 -11.14 -18.47
C LEU A 131 -13.16 -10.07 -19.09
N PRO A 132 -13.49 -8.77 -18.98
CA PRO A 132 -12.59 -7.67 -19.35
C PRO A 132 -11.47 -7.52 -18.30
N LEU A 133 -10.57 -8.51 -18.23
CA LEU A 133 -9.54 -8.67 -17.20
C LEU A 133 -8.73 -7.39 -16.94
N LYS A 134 -8.21 -6.76 -18.01
CA LYS A 134 -7.41 -5.53 -17.90
C LYS A 134 -8.16 -4.42 -17.16
N ARG A 135 -9.44 -4.20 -17.50
CA ARG A 135 -10.26 -3.18 -16.85
C ARG A 135 -10.55 -3.54 -15.40
N LEU A 136 -10.92 -4.80 -15.12
CA LEU A 136 -11.19 -5.24 -13.75
C LEU A 136 -9.96 -5.04 -12.85
N VAL A 137 -8.76 -5.41 -13.31
CA VAL A 137 -7.52 -5.18 -12.55
C VAL A 137 -7.27 -3.70 -12.29
N ILE A 138 -7.47 -2.83 -13.30
CA ILE A 138 -7.33 -1.37 -13.12
C ILE A 138 -8.28 -0.88 -12.03
N PHE A 139 -9.56 -1.26 -12.09
CA PHE A 139 -10.54 -0.87 -11.07
C PHE A 139 -10.24 -1.44 -9.69
N ILE A 140 -9.72 -2.67 -9.61
CA ILE A 140 -9.25 -3.25 -8.34
C ILE A 140 -8.08 -2.43 -7.77
N ALA A 141 -7.12 -2.02 -8.61
CA ALA A 141 -6.01 -1.18 -8.19
C ALA A 141 -6.49 0.17 -7.64
N LEU A 142 -7.43 0.83 -8.32
CA LEU A 142 -8.02 2.07 -7.84
C LEU A 142 -8.85 1.84 -6.57
N ALA A 143 -9.57 0.71 -6.47
CA ALA A 143 -10.38 0.36 -5.31
C ALA A 143 -9.55 0.10 -4.05
N VAL A 144 -8.42 -0.62 -4.15
CA VAL A 144 -7.56 -0.82 -2.98
C VAL A 144 -6.95 0.49 -2.51
N ASN A 145 -6.58 1.39 -3.43
CA ASN A 145 -6.13 2.73 -3.05
C ASN A 145 -7.25 3.50 -2.37
N ALA A 146 -8.47 3.53 -2.93
CA ALA A 146 -9.61 4.23 -2.34
C ALA A 146 -9.99 3.70 -0.95
N GLY A 147 -10.11 2.37 -0.79
CA GLY A 147 -10.42 1.76 0.49
C GLY A 147 -9.35 2.01 1.55
N SER A 148 -8.07 1.95 1.17
CA SER A 148 -6.96 2.17 2.11
C SER A 148 -6.95 3.55 2.77
N ILE A 149 -7.67 4.52 2.21
CA ILE A 149 -7.80 5.88 2.74
C ILE A 149 -8.54 5.89 4.07
N LEU A 150 -9.52 5.00 4.24
CA LEU A 150 -10.46 5.11 5.36
C LEU A 150 -9.80 4.90 6.72
N THR A 151 -8.78 4.04 6.82
CA THR A 151 -8.13 3.70 8.08
C THR A 151 -6.62 3.98 8.03
N PRO A 152 -6.00 4.22 9.20
CA PRO A 152 -4.53 4.25 9.33
C PRO A 152 -3.83 2.97 8.83
N LEU A 153 -4.52 1.84 8.87
CA LEU A 153 -3.93 0.53 8.63
C LEU A 153 -3.85 0.19 7.14
N GLY A 154 -4.74 0.80 6.34
CA GLY A 154 -4.92 0.35 4.97
C GLY A 154 -3.72 0.58 4.06
N ASN A 155 -2.88 1.56 4.38
CA ASN A 155 -1.61 1.78 3.69
C ASN A 155 -0.56 2.41 4.61
N PRO A 156 0.73 2.30 4.26
CA PRO A 156 1.78 2.80 5.13
C PRO A 156 1.86 4.33 5.24
N GLN A 157 1.43 5.09 4.23
CA GLN A 157 1.42 6.56 4.33
C GLN A 157 0.41 7.04 5.37
N ASN A 158 -0.76 6.41 5.44
CA ASN A 158 -1.78 6.73 6.44
C ASN A 158 -1.32 6.29 7.82
N LEU A 159 -0.63 5.14 7.93
CA LEU A 159 -0.05 4.69 9.18
C LEU A 159 0.95 5.70 9.72
N PHE A 160 1.87 6.16 8.86
CA PHE A 160 2.85 7.19 9.21
C PHE A 160 2.17 8.49 9.64
N LEU A 161 1.23 9.00 8.85
CA LEU A 161 0.55 10.26 9.16
C LEU A 161 -0.33 10.17 10.41
N TRP A 162 -0.90 9.00 10.70
CA TRP A 162 -1.63 8.76 11.93
C TRP A 162 -0.71 8.85 13.16
N GLN A 163 0.43 8.14 13.14
CA GLN A 163 1.41 8.20 14.24
C GLN A 163 1.99 9.61 14.41
N LEU A 164 2.28 10.30 13.30
CA LEU A 164 2.74 11.69 13.32
C LEU A 164 1.69 12.64 13.89
N SER A 165 0.41 12.44 13.56
CA SER A 165 -0.67 13.32 13.99
C SER A 165 -0.99 13.24 15.48
N GLY A 166 -0.67 12.12 16.13
CA GLY A 166 -1.11 11.80 17.49
C GLY A 166 -2.64 11.68 17.64
N ALA A 167 -3.40 11.67 16.54
CA ALA A 167 -4.85 11.58 16.58
C ALA A 167 -5.29 10.17 16.98
N ALA A 168 -6.37 10.07 17.75
CA ALA A 168 -7.00 8.77 18.02
C ALA A 168 -7.47 8.11 16.71
N PHE A 169 -7.41 6.79 16.64
CA PHE A 169 -7.77 5.99 15.46
C PHE A 169 -9.13 6.41 14.87
N GLY A 170 -10.16 6.51 15.71
CA GLY A 170 -11.50 6.90 15.26
C GLY A 170 -11.56 8.33 14.70
N ARG A 171 -10.77 9.26 15.23
CA ARG A 171 -10.69 10.64 14.72
C ARG A 171 -10.01 10.68 13.35
N PHE A 172 -8.97 9.87 13.15
CA PHE A 172 -8.33 9.73 11.84
C PHE A 172 -9.32 9.17 10.80
N VAL A 173 -10.06 8.11 11.16
CA VAL A 173 -11.08 7.51 10.28
C VAL A 173 -12.16 8.51 9.90
N VAL A 174 -12.72 9.22 10.87
CA VAL A 174 -13.76 10.24 10.61
C VAL A 174 -13.22 11.37 9.73
N ALA A 175 -11.97 11.79 9.92
CA ALA A 175 -11.37 12.84 9.10
C ALA A 175 -11.21 12.42 7.63
N LEU A 176 -10.88 11.15 7.35
CA LEU A 176 -10.60 10.65 6.00
C LEU A 176 -11.84 10.03 5.32
N ALA A 177 -12.90 9.72 6.09
CA ALA A 177 -14.14 9.13 5.58
C ALA A 177 -14.80 9.93 4.45
N PRO A 178 -14.90 11.29 4.48
CA PRO A 178 -15.49 12.06 3.39
C PRO A 178 -14.76 11.86 2.06
N LEU A 179 -13.42 11.89 2.09
CA LEU A 179 -12.61 11.64 0.90
C LEU A 179 -12.78 10.21 0.39
N CYS A 180 -12.72 9.21 1.28
CA CYS A 180 -12.92 7.81 0.90
C CYS A 180 -14.30 7.60 0.25
N ALA A 181 -15.36 8.13 0.85
CA ALA A 181 -16.73 8.03 0.33
C ALA A 181 -16.86 8.68 -1.06
N LEU A 182 -16.29 9.88 -1.24
CA LEU A 182 -16.26 10.57 -2.54
C LEU A 182 -15.57 9.70 -3.60
N LEU A 183 -14.35 9.21 -3.32
CA LEU A 183 -13.56 8.45 -4.29
C LEU A 183 -14.20 7.10 -4.61
N MET A 184 -14.80 6.43 -3.62
CA MET A 184 -15.59 5.23 -3.83
C MET A 184 -16.82 5.50 -4.70
N ALA A 185 -17.55 6.58 -4.45
CA ALA A 185 -18.71 6.98 -5.26
C ALA A 185 -18.30 7.28 -6.72
N MET A 186 -17.22 8.03 -6.93
CA MET A 186 -16.65 8.29 -8.26
C MET A 186 -16.24 6.99 -8.95
N LEU A 187 -15.63 6.06 -8.23
CA LEU A 187 -15.17 4.79 -8.78
C LEU A 187 -16.35 3.88 -9.17
N PHE A 188 -17.39 3.78 -8.34
CA PHE A 188 -18.61 3.06 -8.68
C PHE A 188 -19.35 3.69 -9.86
N ALA A 189 -19.42 5.03 -9.93
CA ALA A 189 -20.00 5.73 -11.07
C ALA A 189 -19.24 5.42 -12.37
N LEU A 190 -17.91 5.49 -12.33
CA LEU A 190 -17.07 5.15 -13.48
C LEU A 190 -17.22 3.67 -13.88
N ALA A 191 -17.34 2.76 -12.91
CA ALA A 191 -17.59 1.35 -13.16
C ALA A 191 -18.97 1.13 -13.81
N ALA A 192 -20.00 1.87 -13.38
CA ALA A 192 -21.34 1.80 -13.98
C ALA A 192 -21.32 2.16 -15.48
N LEU A 193 -20.48 3.14 -15.86
CA LEU A 193 -20.30 3.60 -17.23
C LEU A 193 -19.47 2.63 -18.08
N LEU A 194 -18.40 2.06 -17.53
CA LEU A 194 -17.42 1.27 -18.29
C LEU A 194 -17.70 -0.24 -18.35
N PHE A 195 -18.46 -0.79 -17.40
CA PHE A 195 -18.84 -2.21 -17.37
C PHE A 195 -20.28 -2.42 -17.83
N ARG A 196 -20.48 -3.46 -18.64
CA ARG A 196 -21.80 -3.79 -19.21
C ARG A 196 -22.55 -4.76 -18.29
N PRO A 197 -23.89 -4.75 -18.29
CA PRO A 197 -24.68 -5.73 -17.54
C PRO A 197 -24.79 -7.06 -18.32
N THR A 198 -23.68 -7.53 -18.89
CA THR A 198 -23.60 -8.81 -19.62
C THR A 198 -23.80 -9.95 -18.64
N ALA A 199 -24.66 -10.92 -18.98
CA ALA A 199 -24.90 -12.09 -18.13
C ALA A 199 -23.61 -12.92 -17.98
N LEU A 200 -23.32 -13.36 -16.76
CA LEU A 200 -22.21 -14.22 -16.42
C LEU A 200 -22.71 -15.51 -15.77
N ASP A 201 -22.09 -16.63 -16.15
CA ASP A 201 -22.26 -17.90 -15.45
C ASP A 201 -21.00 -18.20 -14.62
N LEU A 202 -21.10 -17.96 -13.31
CA LEU A 202 -20.04 -18.22 -12.33
C LEU A 202 -20.34 -19.46 -11.48
N SER A 203 -21.31 -20.29 -11.90
CA SER A 203 -21.78 -21.46 -11.15
C SER A 203 -20.75 -22.59 -11.08
N ARG A 204 -19.71 -22.53 -11.92
CA ARG A 204 -18.64 -23.54 -12.02
C ARG A 204 -17.40 -23.22 -11.20
N ASP A 205 -17.35 -22.10 -10.51
CA ASP A 205 -16.25 -21.82 -9.58
C ASP A 205 -16.36 -22.81 -8.41
N ALA A 206 -15.39 -23.73 -8.31
CA ALA A 206 -15.47 -24.91 -7.46
C ALA A 206 -14.21 -25.13 -6.61
N GLU A 207 -13.34 -24.12 -6.49
CA GLU A 207 -12.18 -24.25 -5.61
C GLU A 207 -12.60 -24.12 -4.15
N ALA A 208 -12.72 -25.28 -3.50
CA ALA A 208 -12.90 -25.39 -2.06
C ALA A 208 -11.65 -24.86 -1.33
N HIS A 209 -11.73 -23.62 -0.86
CA HIS A 209 -10.70 -23.04 -0.01
C HIS A 209 -10.94 -23.44 1.45
N GLY A 210 -9.99 -24.17 2.03
CA GLY A 210 -9.98 -24.46 3.46
C GLY A 210 -9.72 -23.18 4.28
N VAL A 211 -10.37 -23.07 5.45
CA VAL A 211 -10.15 -21.95 6.38
C VAL A 211 -9.70 -22.49 7.73
N ASP A 212 -8.56 -22.02 8.21
CA ASP A 212 -8.14 -22.23 9.59
C ASP A 212 -8.85 -21.21 10.49
N ARG A 213 -10.05 -21.58 10.96
CA ARG A 213 -10.91 -20.70 11.76
C ARG A 213 -10.28 -20.31 13.10
N THR A 214 -9.44 -21.18 13.66
CA THR A 214 -8.76 -20.88 14.93
C THR A 214 -7.71 -19.80 14.74
N LEU A 215 -6.88 -19.93 13.68
CA LEU A 215 -5.92 -18.89 13.33
C LEU A 215 -6.61 -17.57 12.97
N ALA A 216 -7.68 -17.61 12.18
CA ALA A 216 -8.44 -16.41 11.82
C ALA A 216 -9.02 -15.71 13.06
N GLY A 217 -9.63 -16.47 13.99
CA GLY A 217 -10.20 -15.93 15.22
C GLY A 217 -9.15 -15.32 16.15
N VAL A 218 -8.05 -16.03 16.38
CA VAL A 218 -6.94 -15.52 17.21
C VAL A 218 -6.31 -14.28 16.56
N ALA A 219 -6.05 -14.33 15.26
CA ALA A 219 -5.51 -13.18 14.54
C ALA A 219 -6.44 -11.97 14.64
N ALA A 220 -7.76 -12.14 14.49
CA ALA A 220 -8.72 -11.04 14.61
C ALA A 220 -8.73 -10.42 16.02
N VAL A 221 -8.71 -11.23 17.07
CA VAL A 221 -8.66 -10.73 18.46
C VAL A 221 -7.35 -9.99 18.73
N LEU A 222 -6.21 -10.57 18.33
CA LEU A 222 -4.90 -9.93 18.45
C LEU A 222 -4.81 -8.66 17.61
N PHE A 223 -5.47 -8.61 16.45
CA PHE A 223 -5.50 -7.45 15.58
C PHE A 223 -6.18 -6.26 16.27
N VAL A 224 -7.36 -6.47 16.85
CA VAL A 224 -8.06 -5.42 17.61
C VAL A 224 -7.23 -4.97 18.82
N ALA A 225 -6.69 -5.92 19.59
CA ALA A 225 -5.85 -5.59 20.75
C ALA A 225 -4.59 -4.80 20.35
N PHE A 226 -3.95 -5.17 19.24
CA PHE A 226 -2.78 -4.48 18.71
C PHE A 226 -3.10 -3.05 18.29
N VAL A 227 -4.20 -2.84 17.56
CA VAL A 227 -4.63 -1.50 17.14
C VAL A 227 -4.91 -0.60 18.34
N LEU A 228 -5.58 -1.12 19.37
CA LEU A 228 -5.85 -0.36 20.60
C LEU A 228 -4.55 0.04 21.34
N LEU A 229 -3.57 -0.86 21.39
CA LEU A 229 -2.26 -0.55 22.00
C LEU A 229 -1.43 0.40 21.15
N ALA A 230 -1.49 0.30 19.82
CA ALA A 230 -0.84 1.22 18.91
C ALA A 230 -1.44 2.63 19.02
N ASP A 231 -2.77 2.75 19.15
CA ASP A 231 -3.47 4.02 19.40
C ASP A 231 -3.06 4.63 20.75
N ALA A 232 -2.84 3.78 21.77
CA ALA A 232 -2.27 4.19 23.05
C ALA A 232 -0.76 4.48 23.02
N HIS A 233 -0.12 4.55 21.83
CA HIS A 233 1.31 4.79 21.63
C HIS A 233 2.22 3.74 22.30
N ARG A 234 1.73 2.51 22.44
CA ARG A 234 2.44 1.35 23.02
C ARG A 234 2.75 0.28 21.98
N ALA A 235 3.11 0.69 20.75
CA ALA A 235 3.33 -0.24 19.63
C ALA A 235 4.47 -1.24 19.91
N GLY A 236 5.51 -0.85 20.65
CA GLY A 236 6.60 -1.75 21.02
C GLY A 236 6.14 -2.94 21.88
N LEU A 237 5.29 -2.70 22.88
CA LEU A 237 4.71 -3.77 23.71
C LEU A 237 3.76 -4.65 22.90
N ALA A 238 2.93 -4.04 22.05
CA ALA A 238 2.01 -4.74 21.18
C ALA A 238 2.76 -5.67 20.21
N LEU A 239 3.83 -5.16 19.58
CA LEU A 239 4.69 -5.92 18.67
C LEU A 239 5.37 -7.07 19.40
N ALA A 240 5.96 -6.83 20.57
CA ALA A 240 6.61 -7.86 21.35
C ALA A 240 5.63 -9.00 21.70
N GLY A 241 4.42 -8.67 22.15
CA GLY A 241 3.39 -9.65 22.48
C GLY A 241 2.94 -10.47 21.28
N VAL A 242 2.61 -9.83 20.17
CA VAL A 242 2.17 -10.50 18.93
C VAL A 242 3.29 -11.35 18.34
N ALA A 243 4.51 -10.81 18.26
CA ALA A 243 5.66 -11.53 17.72
C ALA A 243 6.02 -12.74 18.58
N ALA A 244 6.10 -12.60 19.90
CA ALA A 244 6.38 -13.71 20.81
C ALA A 244 5.28 -14.78 20.74
N GLY A 245 4.01 -14.38 20.78
CA GLY A 245 2.87 -15.29 20.69
C GLY A 245 2.88 -16.12 19.41
N PHE A 246 3.11 -15.49 18.25
CA PHE A 246 3.21 -16.23 16.99
C PHE A 246 4.52 -16.98 16.83
N LEU A 247 5.65 -16.52 17.37
CA LEU A 247 6.90 -17.30 17.35
C LEU A 247 6.76 -18.61 18.12
N ILE A 248 6.06 -18.60 19.26
CA ILE A 248 5.80 -19.80 20.06
C ILE A 248 4.78 -20.72 19.37
N TRP A 249 3.69 -20.16 18.85
CA TRP A 249 2.59 -20.98 18.30
C TRP A 249 2.79 -21.37 16.83
N ARG A 250 3.12 -20.41 15.97
CA ARG A 250 3.24 -20.58 14.50
C ARG A 250 4.33 -19.68 13.91
N ALA A 251 5.59 -19.99 14.21
CA ALA A 251 6.76 -19.17 13.85
C ALA A 251 6.83 -18.77 12.36
N ARG A 252 6.29 -19.61 11.46
CA ARG A 252 6.23 -19.33 10.03
C ARG A 252 5.51 -18.02 9.70
N ILE A 253 4.53 -17.59 10.51
CA ILE A 253 3.81 -16.32 10.30
C ILE A 253 4.78 -15.14 10.44
N VAL A 254 5.59 -15.13 11.50
CA VAL A 254 6.57 -14.06 11.76
C VAL A 254 7.74 -14.15 10.78
N LEU A 255 8.23 -15.35 10.50
CA LEU A 255 9.39 -15.53 9.61
C LEU A 255 9.09 -15.19 8.14
N LYS A 256 7.82 -15.26 7.71
CA LYS A 256 7.40 -15.00 6.32
C LYS A 256 6.69 -13.67 6.11
N ILE A 257 6.76 -12.74 7.08
CA ILE A 257 6.38 -11.36 6.78
C ILE A 257 7.37 -10.74 5.78
N ASP A 258 6.96 -9.64 5.16
CA ASP A 258 7.81 -8.89 4.27
C ASP A 258 8.82 -8.04 5.07
N TRP A 259 9.89 -8.68 5.53
CA TRP A 259 11.00 -8.00 6.23
C TRP A 259 11.72 -6.99 5.34
N LEU A 260 11.73 -7.24 4.02
CA LEU A 260 12.31 -6.34 3.05
C LEU A 260 11.52 -5.03 3.00
N LEU A 261 10.19 -5.09 3.03
CA LEU A 261 9.34 -3.91 3.12
C LEU A 261 9.70 -3.07 4.34
N LEU A 262 9.83 -3.68 5.53
CA LEU A 262 10.24 -2.96 6.75
C LEU A 262 11.61 -2.29 6.60
N LEU A 263 12.58 -2.97 5.99
CA LEU A 263 13.89 -2.38 5.70
C LEU A 263 13.79 -1.18 4.74
N ILE A 264 12.98 -1.30 3.69
CA ILE A 264 12.70 -0.20 2.75
C ILE A 264 12.10 1.00 3.50
N PHE A 265 11.19 0.79 4.45
CA PHE A 265 10.64 1.88 5.27
C PHE A 265 11.70 2.58 6.10
N VAL A 266 12.54 1.82 6.80
CA VAL A 266 13.65 2.39 7.59
C VAL A 266 14.59 3.20 6.70
N LEU A 267 15.01 2.64 5.57
CA LEU A 267 15.88 3.34 4.62
C LEU A 267 15.22 4.57 4.03
N MET A 268 13.94 4.49 3.70
CA MET A 268 13.18 5.61 3.16
C MET A 268 13.09 6.76 4.16
N PHE A 269 12.86 6.51 5.46
CA PHE A 269 12.94 7.57 6.47
C PHE A 269 14.32 8.23 6.50
N ILE A 270 15.39 7.43 6.52
CA ILE A 270 16.77 7.93 6.57
C ILE A 270 17.08 8.77 5.33
N VAL A 271 16.87 8.20 4.15
CA VAL A 271 17.22 8.82 2.85
C VAL A 271 16.38 10.05 2.59
N LEU A 272 15.05 9.95 2.72
CA LEU A 272 14.17 11.05 2.34
C LEU A 272 14.27 12.23 3.30
N ARG A 273 14.38 11.99 4.61
CA ARG A 273 14.60 13.10 5.57
C ARG A 273 15.99 13.71 5.43
N SER A 274 17.00 12.93 5.08
CA SER A 274 18.34 13.46 4.79
C SER A 274 18.35 14.29 3.50
N ALA A 275 17.68 13.81 2.46
CA ALA A 275 17.53 14.54 1.20
C ALA A 275 16.72 15.83 1.39
N ALA A 276 15.59 15.78 2.09
CA ALA A 276 14.74 16.94 2.39
C ALA A 276 15.46 18.03 3.19
N ALA A 277 16.52 17.68 3.91
CA ALA A 277 17.35 18.60 4.67
C ALA A 277 18.55 19.17 3.88
N LEU A 278 18.75 18.77 2.61
CA LEU A 278 19.72 19.44 1.73
C LEU A 278 19.27 20.88 1.47
N PRO A 279 20.14 21.90 1.52
CA PRO A 279 19.73 23.30 1.46
C PRO A 279 18.85 23.64 0.25
N TRP A 280 19.21 23.16 -0.94
CA TRP A 280 18.47 23.44 -2.16
C TRP A 280 17.09 22.74 -2.22
N ILE A 281 16.98 21.52 -1.66
CA ILE A 281 15.69 20.82 -1.55
C ILE A 281 14.82 21.50 -0.49
N HIS A 282 15.42 21.81 0.66
CA HIS A 282 14.74 22.46 1.76
C HIS A 282 14.16 23.81 1.33
N HIS A 283 14.96 24.68 0.71
CA HIS A 283 14.49 25.96 0.19
C HIS A 283 13.42 25.81 -0.91
N ALA A 284 13.55 24.81 -1.79
CA ALA A 284 12.52 24.55 -2.79
C ALA A 284 11.18 24.16 -2.15
N LEU A 285 11.20 23.31 -1.13
CA LEU A 285 10.01 22.87 -0.40
C LEU A 285 9.41 23.98 0.48
N GLU A 286 10.24 24.79 1.14
CA GLU A 286 9.80 25.98 1.87
C GLU A 286 9.15 27.01 0.94
N GLY A 287 9.70 27.19 -0.27
CA GLY A 287 9.16 28.07 -1.30
C GLY A 287 7.76 27.69 -1.78
N LEU A 288 7.35 26.42 -1.62
CA LEU A 288 5.98 25.99 -1.88
C LEU A 288 4.98 26.51 -0.82
N ALA A 289 5.48 27.00 0.32
CA ALA A 289 4.70 27.59 1.40
C ALA A 289 3.49 26.73 1.78
N LEU A 290 3.77 25.49 2.19
CA LEU A 290 2.82 24.41 2.51
C LEU A 290 2.04 24.63 3.83
N GLN A 291 2.01 25.86 4.33
CA GLN A 291 1.32 26.25 5.56
C GLN A 291 -0.21 26.32 5.37
N THR A 292 -0.68 26.46 4.13
CA THR A 292 -2.12 26.41 3.84
C THR A 292 -2.56 24.98 3.50
N PRO A 293 -3.75 24.52 3.96
CA PRO A 293 -4.24 23.18 3.70
C PRO A 293 -4.28 22.82 2.20
N VAL A 294 -4.74 23.74 1.35
CA VAL A 294 -4.85 23.51 -0.09
C VAL A 294 -3.48 23.28 -0.74
N ARG A 295 -2.43 24.01 -0.31
CA ARG A 295 -1.07 23.82 -0.84
C ARG A 295 -0.47 22.50 -0.38
N ALA A 296 -0.64 22.12 0.89
CA ALA A 296 -0.22 20.82 1.40
C ALA A 296 -0.90 19.66 0.64
N TYR A 297 -2.21 19.80 0.41
CA TYR A 297 -3.00 18.87 -0.39
C TYR A 297 -2.48 18.73 -1.83
N LEU A 298 -2.32 19.84 -2.54
CA LEU A 298 -1.87 19.83 -3.93
C LEU A 298 -0.43 19.31 -4.06
N ALA A 299 0.45 19.70 -3.15
CA ALA A 299 1.82 19.18 -3.10
C ALA A 299 1.83 17.67 -2.90
N GLY A 300 1.01 17.14 -1.99
CA GLY A 300 0.85 15.70 -1.79
C GLY A 300 0.33 14.99 -3.04
N ALA A 301 -0.72 15.53 -3.67
CA ALA A 301 -1.33 14.92 -4.86
C ALA A 301 -0.38 14.86 -6.07
N VAL A 302 0.40 15.92 -6.28
CA VAL A 302 1.34 16.03 -7.40
C VAL A 302 2.64 15.28 -7.12
N LEU A 303 3.27 15.48 -5.96
CA LEU A 303 4.56 14.85 -5.64
C LEU A 303 4.44 13.32 -5.63
N SER A 304 3.29 12.78 -5.20
CA SER A 304 3.02 11.34 -5.24
C SER A 304 3.11 10.77 -6.66
N GLN A 305 2.83 11.55 -7.72
CA GLN A 305 2.99 11.07 -9.10
C GLN A 305 4.45 10.80 -9.46
N ALA A 306 5.37 11.54 -8.85
CA ALA A 306 6.79 11.45 -9.15
C ALA A 306 7.51 10.41 -8.28
N ILE A 307 7.20 10.36 -6.98
CA ILE A 307 7.94 9.54 -6.02
C ILE A 307 7.09 8.54 -5.24
N SER A 308 5.82 8.34 -5.60
CA SER A 308 4.83 7.55 -4.86
C SER A 308 4.33 8.20 -3.57
N ASN A 309 3.13 7.81 -3.15
CA ASN A 309 2.40 8.33 -2.00
C ASN A 309 3.15 8.22 -0.66
N VAL A 310 3.85 7.12 -0.41
CA VAL A 310 4.59 6.93 0.85
C VAL A 310 5.82 7.84 0.96
N PRO A 311 6.75 7.88 -0.03
CA PRO A 311 7.84 8.86 -0.03
C PRO A 311 7.36 10.31 0.04
N ALA A 312 6.30 10.65 -0.71
CA ALA A 312 5.73 11.99 -0.69
C ALA A 312 5.24 12.41 0.70
N ALA A 313 4.56 11.51 1.41
CA ALA A 313 4.13 11.77 2.78
C ALA A 313 5.31 12.05 3.72
N ILE A 314 6.38 11.24 3.65
CA ILE A 314 7.56 11.39 4.51
C ILE A 314 8.30 12.70 4.25
N VAL A 315 8.46 13.10 2.98
CA VAL A 315 9.13 14.35 2.61
C VAL A 315 8.31 15.55 3.06
N LEU A 316 7.01 15.59 2.73
CA LEU A 316 6.17 16.77 2.95
C LEU A 316 5.77 16.95 4.42
N ALA A 317 5.72 15.89 5.21
CA ALA A 317 5.42 15.94 6.64
C ALA A 317 6.36 16.83 7.45
N GLY A 318 7.58 17.09 6.96
CA GLY A 318 8.52 18.03 7.58
C GLY A 318 8.20 19.51 7.36
N PHE A 319 7.25 19.83 6.45
CA PHE A 319 7.00 21.19 5.98
C PHE A 319 5.54 21.66 6.17
N THR A 320 4.68 20.82 6.76
CA THR A 320 3.30 21.17 7.07
C THR A 320 2.86 20.51 8.37
N HIS A 321 2.03 21.21 9.14
CA HIS A 321 1.40 20.68 10.35
C HIS A 321 -0.02 20.15 10.10
N ASP A 322 -0.59 20.40 8.92
CA ASP A 322 -1.91 19.90 8.55
C ASP A 322 -1.83 18.47 8.01
N TRP A 323 -1.74 17.52 8.93
CA TRP A 323 -1.69 16.09 8.61
C TRP A 323 -2.93 15.65 7.81
N ARG A 324 -4.10 16.28 8.00
CA ARG A 324 -5.35 15.93 7.30
C ARG A 324 -5.25 16.31 5.83
N ALA A 325 -4.84 17.55 5.54
CA ALA A 325 -4.64 18.03 4.19
C ALA A 325 -3.56 17.23 3.46
N LEU A 326 -2.45 16.93 4.14
CA LEU A 326 -1.39 16.09 3.59
C LEU A 326 -1.90 14.68 3.30
N ALA A 327 -2.63 14.05 4.24
CA ALA A 327 -3.22 12.71 4.07
C ALA A 327 -4.19 12.67 2.89
N TYR A 328 -5.04 13.71 2.73
CA TYR A 328 -5.92 13.85 1.56
C TYR A 328 -5.09 13.90 0.27
N GLY A 329 -4.04 14.73 0.26
CA GLY A 329 -3.20 14.95 -0.91
C GLY A 329 -2.50 13.68 -1.37
N VAL A 330 -1.75 13.03 -0.48
CA VAL A 330 -1.01 11.79 -0.83
C VAL A 330 -1.94 10.62 -1.13
N SER A 331 -3.14 10.60 -0.54
CA SER A 331 -4.18 9.61 -0.86
C SER A 331 -4.69 9.76 -2.29
N VAL A 332 -5.08 10.97 -2.68
CA VAL A 332 -5.47 11.26 -4.07
C VAL A 332 -4.30 11.04 -5.02
N GLY A 333 -3.07 11.35 -4.58
CA GLY A 333 -1.84 11.06 -5.30
C GLY A 333 -1.67 9.59 -5.72
N GLY A 334 -2.32 8.63 -5.07
CA GLY A 334 -2.25 7.22 -5.45
C GLY A 334 -2.95 6.84 -6.75
N PHE A 335 -3.77 7.72 -7.34
CA PHE A 335 -4.67 7.37 -8.45
C PHE A 335 -4.18 7.72 -9.86
N GLY A 336 -3.10 8.49 -10.02
CA GLY A 336 -2.69 9.00 -11.34
C GLY A 336 -1.83 8.01 -12.13
N LEU A 337 -0.51 8.19 -12.09
CA LEU A 337 0.44 7.31 -12.77
C LEU A 337 0.52 5.94 -12.09
N ALA A 338 0.82 4.90 -12.86
CA ALA A 338 1.04 3.56 -12.32
C ALA A 338 2.18 3.53 -11.28
N ILE A 339 3.17 4.41 -11.39
CA ILE A 339 4.26 4.56 -10.41
C ILE A 339 3.84 5.37 -9.17
N GLY A 340 2.71 6.09 -9.22
CA GLY A 340 2.27 6.98 -8.15
C GLY A 340 1.74 6.26 -6.90
N SER A 341 1.51 4.95 -7.01
CA SER A 341 1.24 4.06 -5.88
C SER A 341 1.83 2.69 -6.15
N LEU A 342 2.48 2.12 -5.13
CA LEU A 342 3.02 0.76 -5.21
C LEU A 342 1.92 -0.27 -5.49
N ALA A 343 0.69 -0.04 -5.01
CA ALA A 343 -0.46 -0.89 -5.29
C ALA A 343 -0.78 -0.97 -6.80
N ASN A 344 -0.64 0.13 -7.53
CA ASN A 344 -0.88 0.14 -8.98
C ASN A 344 0.14 -0.74 -9.71
N LEU A 345 1.41 -0.66 -9.32
CA LEU A 345 2.47 -1.51 -9.87
C LEU A 345 2.24 -2.99 -9.56
N ILE A 346 1.86 -3.32 -8.31
CA ILE A 346 1.54 -4.70 -7.92
C ILE A 346 0.38 -5.23 -8.76
N ALA A 347 -0.72 -4.49 -8.87
CA ALA A 347 -1.89 -4.95 -9.61
C ALA A 347 -1.56 -5.23 -11.09
N VAL A 348 -0.83 -4.31 -11.73
CA VAL A 348 -0.38 -4.48 -13.12
C VAL A 348 0.55 -5.69 -13.26
N ARG A 349 1.49 -5.88 -12.34
CA ARG A 349 2.39 -7.05 -12.33
C ARG A 349 1.64 -8.37 -12.14
N LEU A 350 0.73 -8.43 -11.17
CA LEU A 350 -0.06 -9.61 -10.86
C LEU A 350 -0.99 -10.03 -12.01
N SER A 351 -1.45 -9.08 -12.83
CA SER A 351 -2.31 -9.40 -13.96
C SER A 351 -1.64 -10.25 -15.04
N GLY A 352 -0.30 -10.15 -15.19
CA GLY A 352 0.45 -10.81 -16.26
C GLY A 352 0.13 -10.33 -17.69
N GLU A 353 -0.76 -9.34 -17.84
CA GLU A 353 -1.31 -8.92 -19.13
C GLU A 353 -0.42 -7.89 -19.84
N ARG A 354 -0.16 -8.10 -21.14
CA ARG A 354 0.59 -7.14 -21.96
C ARG A 354 -0.27 -5.91 -22.28
N GLY A 355 0.35 -4.72 -22.23
CA GLY A 355 -0.30 -3.46 -22.62
C GLY A 355 -1.31 -2.89 -21.61
N VAL A 356 -1.36 -3.41 -20.37
CA VAL A 356 -2.22 -2.84 -19.31
C VAL A 356 -1.81 -1.42 -18.97
N TRP A 357 -0.52 -1.07 -19.07
CA TRP A 357 0.00 0.25 -18.74
C TRP A 357 -0.74 1.39 -19.46
N LEU A 358 -0.93 1.30 -20.78
CA LEU A 358 -1.60 2.37 -21.52
C LEU A 358 -3.07 2.49 -21.07
N GLN A 359 -3.78 1.37 -20.97
CA GLN A 359 -5.17 1.35 -20.53
C GLN A 359 -5.34 1.84 -19.09
N PHE A 360 -4.39 1.52 -18.21
CA PHE A 360 -4.34 2.00 -16.84
C PHE A 360 -4.32 3.53 -16.85
N HIS A 361 -3.35 4.15 -17.52
CA HIS A 361 -3.21 5.61 -17.53
C HIS A 361 -4.39 6.33 -18.19
N LEU A 362 -4.99 5.74 -19.24
CA LEU A 362 -6.19 6.29 -19.89
C LEU A 362 -7.40 6.39 -18.95
N ILE A 363 -7.49 5.51 -17.94
CA ILE A 363 -8.56 5.54 -16.94
C ILE A 363 -8.12 6.33 -15.69
N ALA A 364 -6.91 6.08 -15.22
CA ALA A 364 -6.37 6.55 -13.96
C ALA A 364 -6.06 8.06 -13.97
N ILE A 365 -5.49 8.61 -15.06
CA ILE A 365 -5.14 10.04 -15.13
C ILE A 365 -6.40 10.92 -15.09
N PRO A 366 -7.45 10.69 -15.93
CA PRO A 366 -8.68 11.48 -15.82
C PRO A 366 -9.36 11.32 -14.46
N PHE A 367 -9.36 10.11 -13.89
CA PHE A 367 -9.88 9.86 -12.56
C PHE A 367 -9.11 10.67 -11.50
N TRP A 368 -7.78 10.70 -11.58
CA TRP A 368 -6.91 11.46 -10.68
C TRP A 368 -7.13 12.96 -10.77
N VAL A 369 -7.28 13.52 -11.98
CA VAL A 369 -7.59 14.95 -12.15
C VAL A 369 -8.92 15.29 -11.48
N ALA A 370 -9.97 14.51 -11.75
CA ALA A 370 -11.27 14.69 -11.12
C ALA A 370 -11.20 14.52 -9.60
N ALA A 371 -10.46 13.51 -9.11
CA ALA A 371 -10.26 13.24 -7.69
C ALA A 371 -9.49 14.38 -7.00
N THR A 372 -8.55 15.01 -7.69
CA THR A 372 -7.78 16.15 -7.19
C THR A 372 -8.66 17.39 -7.04
N ILE A 373 -9.55 17.63 -7.99
CA ILE A 373 -10.48 18.77 -7.91
C ILE A 373 -11.53 18.52 -6.83
N CYS A 374 -12.23 17.39 -6.89
CA CYS A 374 -13.30 17.06 -5.95
C CYS A 374 -12.78 16.87 -4.52
N GLY A 375 -11.62 16.24 -4.35
CA GLY A 375 -10.98 16.06 -3.04
C GLY A 375 -10.55 17.39 -2.41
N GLY A 376 -10.04 18.32 -3.22
CA GLY A 376 -9.74 19.69 -2.78
C GLY A 376 -10.98 20.46 -2.34
N LEU A 377 -12.11 20.28 -3.04
CA LEU A 377 -13.40 20.85 -2.64
C LEU A 377 -13.89 20.24 -1.31
N VAL A 378 -13.83 18.93 -1.15
CA VAL A 378 -14.20 18.27 0.11
C VAL A 378 -13.35 18.81 1.26
N LEU A 379 -12.04 18.91 1.07
CA LEU A 379 -11.13 19.46 2.08
C LEU A 379 -11.52 20.89 2.48
N TYR A 380 -11.87 21.73 1.51
CA TYR A 380 -12.26 23.12 1.73
C TYR A 380 -13.55 23.27 2.55
N PHE A 381 -14.51 22.36 2.38
CA PHE A 381 -15.80 22.39 3.08
C PHE A 381 -15.86 21.56 4.37
N SER A 382 -14.75 20.92 4.76
CA SER A 382 -14.69 19.93 5.86
C SER A 382 -13.93 20.35 7.11
#